data_AF-A0A937CFI2-F1
#
_entry.id   AF-A0A937CFI2-F1
#
_cell.length_a   1.000
_cell.length_b   1.000
_cell.length_c   1.000
_cell.angle_alpha   90.00
_cell.angle_beta   90.00
_cell.angle_gamma   90.00
#
_symmetry.space_group_name_H-M   'P 1'
#
loop_
_entity.id
_entity.type
_entity.pdbx_description
1 polymer ?
#
loop_
_entity_poly.entity_id
_entity_poly.type
_entity_poly.pdbx_seq_one_letter_code
_entity_poly.pdbx_strand_id
1 'polypeptide(L)'
;MNAFYAQSGGVTSVINASACGVIETARKHKDKIGKVFAGRNGIIGALTEDLIDTSKESASNIAALRQTPSGAFGSCRYKLKSLEANKLEYERLIEVFKAHNIGYFFYNGGGDSADTCYKISQLSKAMNYPLQAIHVPKTIDNDLPITDCC
;
A
#
# COMPACT_ATOMS: atom_id res chain seq x y z
N MET A 1 -4.15 14.68 5.00
CA MET A 1 -2.90 13.88 4.93
C MET A 1 -2.86 13.15 3.59
N ASN A 2 -1.67 12.76 3.13
CA ASN A 2 -1.45 11.96 1.94
C ASN A 2 -1.70 10.47 2.21
N ALA A 3 -1.75 9.66 1.16
CA ALA A 3 -1.85 8.22 1.20
C ALA A 3 -0.63 7.55 0.58
N PHE A 4 -0.33 6.35 1.07
CA PHE A 4 0.64 5.43 0.48
C PHE A 4 -0.09 4.19 -0.01
N TYR A 5 0.29 3.70 -1.19
CA TYR A 5 -0.19 2.48 -1.80
C TYR A 5 0.99 1.59 -2.17
N ALA A 6 0.91 0.28 -1.93
CA ALA A 6 1.92 -0.66 -2.41
C ALA A 6 1.32 -2.02 -2.74
N GLN A 7 1.90 -2.67 -3.75
CA GLN A 7 1.58 -4.04 -4.16
C GLN A 7 2.56 -5.02 -3.51
N SER A 8 2.05 -6.12 -2.97
CA SER A 8 2.83 -7.12 -2.23
C SER A 8 2.64 -8.53 -2.77
N GLY A 9 3.75 -9.29 -2.80
CA GLY A 9 3.78 -10.69 -3.22
C GLY A 9 3.74 -10.88 -4.74
N GLY A 10 3.18 -12.02 -5.16
CA GLY A 10 2.95 -12.30 -6.57
C GLY A 10 1.86 -11.41 -7.15
N VAL A 11 2.13 -10.82 -8.31
CA VAL A 11 1.18 -9.98 -9.06
C VAL A 11 0.08 -10.84 -9.72
N THR A 12 -1.05 -10.23 -10.07
CA THR A 12 -2.17 -10.91 -10.75
C THR A 12 -2.56 -10.19 -12.04
N SER A 13 -3.49 -10.75 -12.80
CA SER A 13 -4.06 -10.11 -13.99
C SER A 13 -4.87 -8.84 -13.68
N VAL A 14 -5.33 -8.66 -12.43
CA VAL A 14 -6.28 -7.60 -12.05
C VAL A 14 -5.84 -6.75 -10.85
N ILE A 15 -4.65 -6.98 -10.26
CA ILE A 15 -4.17 -6.20 -9.12
C ILE A 15 -4.09 -4.69 -9.39
N ASN A 16 -3.87 -4.30 -10.65
CA ASN A 16 -3.89 -2.90 -11.08
C ASN A 16 -5.31 -2.31 -11.14
N ALA A 17 -6.36 -3.11 -11.29
CA ALA A 17 -7.73 -2.63 -11.17
C ALA A 17 -8.03 -2.18 -9.74
N SER A 18 -7.55 -2.90 -8.73
CA SER A 18 -7.61 -2.45 -7.32
C SER A 18 -6.77 -1.18 -7.11
N ALA A 19 -5.59 -1.09 -7.73
CA ALA A 19 -4.77 0.13 -7.68
C ALA A 19 -5.51 1.35 -8.28
N CYS A 20 -6.14 1.16 -9.45
CA CYS A 20 -6.98 2.15 -10.11
C CYS A 20 -8.10 2.62 -9.18
N GLY A 21 -8.84 1.68 -8.57
CA GLY A 21 -9.92 1.99 -7.63
C GLY A 21 -9.47 2.85 -6.44
N VAL A 22 -8.32 2.51 -5.82
CA VAL A 22 -7.74 3.31 -4.72
C VAL A 22 -7.38 4.72 -5.20
N ILE A 23 -6.63 4.84 -6.30
CA ILE A 23 -6.10 6.13 -6.77
C ILE A 23 -7.23 7.04 -7.28
N GLU A 24 -8.16 6.52 -8.08
CA GLU A 24 -9.31 7.30 -8.57
C GLU A 24 -10.20 7.77 -7.42
N THR A 25 -10.46 6.90 -6.43
CA THR A 25 -11.30 7.25 -5.28
C THR A 25 -10.63 8.31 -4.41
N ALA A 26 -9.33 8.16 -4.11
CA ALA A 26 -8.58 9.19 -3.39
C ALA A 26 -8.60 10.54 -4.13
N ARG A 27 -8.44 10.53 -5.47
CA ARG A 27 -8.52 11.74 -6.32
C ARG A 27 -9.89 12.41 -6.31
N LYS A 28 -10.98 11.67 -6.05
CA LYS A 28 -12.34 12.21 -5.91
C LYS A 28 -12.59 12.85 -4.54
N HIS A 29 -11.82 12.48 -3.51
CA HIS A 29 -11.98 12.93 -2.13
C HIS A 29 -10.77 13.74 -1.65
N LYS A 30 -10.37 14.76 -2.42
CA LYS A 30 -9.20 15.62 -2.13
C LYS A 30 -9.30 16.41 -0.82
N ASP A 31 -10.52 16.61 -0.33
CA ASP A 31 -10.81 17.20 0.97
C ASP A 31 -10.38 16.29 2.15
N LYS A 32 -10.28 14.97 1.92
CA LYS A 32 -9.89 13.98 2.94
C LYS A 32 -8.50 13.39 2.72
N ILE A 33 -8.15 13.10 1.46
CA ILE A 33 -6.90 12.46 1.06
C ILE A 33 -6.18 13.39 0.09
N GLY A 34 -4.94 13.75 0.41
CA GLY A 34 -4.09 14.58 -0.44
C GLY A 34 -3.54 13.81 -1.65
N LYS A 35 -2.21 13.74 -1.76
CA LYS A 35 -1.56 12.92 -2.80
C LYS A 35 -1.61 11.44 -2.45
N VAL A 36 -1.59 10.60 -3.48
CA VAL A 36 -1.31 9.17 -3.34
C VAL A 36 0.10 8.90 -3.85
N PHE A 37 0.97 8.44 -2.95
CA PHE A 37 2.29 7.92 -3.27
C PHE A 37 2.19 6.41 -3.45
N ALA A 38 2.88 5.86 -4.44
CA ALA A 38 3.05 4.43 -4.59
C ALA A 38 4.48 4.01 -4.21
N GLY A 39 4.65 2.92 -3.48
CA GLY A 39 5.98 2.37 -3.20
C GLY A 39 6.52 1.64 -4.42
N ARG A 40 7.68 2.09 -4.95
CA ARG A 40 8.34 1.35 -6.03
C ARG A 40 8.76 -0.03 -5.53
N ASN A 41 8.38 -1.08 -6.26
CA ASN A 41 8.66 -2.46 -5.88
C ASN A 41 8.08 -2.84 -4.50
N GLY A 42 6.88 -2.34 -4.18
CA GLY A 42 6.15 -2.69 -2.97
C GLY A 42 6.67 -1.97 -1.72
N ILE A 43 6.66 -2.65 -0.57
CA ILE A 43 7.04 -2.06 0.72
C ILE A 43 8.52 -1.67 0.80
N ILE A 44 9.38 -2.29 -0.02
CA ILE A 44 10.80 -1.92 -0.11
C ILE A 44 10.93 -0.45 -0.53
N GLY A 45 10.12 0.02 -1.48
CA GLY A 45 10.13 1.42 -1.89
C GLY A 45 9.82 2.39 -0.76
N ALA A 46 9.01 2.00 0.24
CA ALA A 46 8.84 2.82 1.44
C ALA A 46 10.08 2.79 2.33
N LEU A 47 10.70 1.62 2.55
CA LEU A 47 11.91 1.49 3.38
C LEU A 47 13.09 2.28 2.81
N THR A 48 13.26 2.25 1.49
CA THR A 48 14.32 2.96 0.76
C THR A 48 13.92 4.36 0.31
N GLU A 49 12.71 4.82 0.66
CA GLU A 49 12.17 6.13 0.27
C GLU A 49 12.11 6.38 -1.26
N ASP A 50 11.95 5.32 -2.05
CA ASP A 50 11.69 5.38 -3.49
C ASP A 50 10.18 5.40 -3.74
N LEU A 51 9.60 6.60 -3.64
CA LEU A 51 8.17 6.85 -3.77
C LEU A 51 7.81 7.40 -5.15
N ILE A 52 6.75 6.86 -5.74
CA ILE A 52 6.18 7.32 -7.00
C ILE A 52 5.01 8.27 -6.69
N ASP A 53 5.13 9.54 -7.07
CA ASP A 53 4.01 10.49 -6.98
C ASP A 53 3.01 10.22 -8.10
N THR A 54 1.92 9.52 -7.78
CA THR A 54 0.89 9.16 -8.77
C THR A 54 0.12 10.37 -9.29
N SER A 55 0.23 11.55 -8.66
CA SER A 55 -0.41 12.78 -9.17
C SER A 55 0.21 13.28 -10.47
N LYS A 56 1.41 12.80 -10.82
CA LYS A 56 2.07 13.08 -12.10
C LYS A 56 1.49 12.26 -13.25
N GLU A 57 0.73 11.20 -12.96
CA GLU A 57 0.06 10.39 -13.98
C GLU A 57 -1.25 11.01 -14.43
N SER A 58 -1.50 11.00 -15.74
CA SER A 58 -2.75 11.47 -16.32
C SER A 58 -3.96 10.65 -15.82
N ALA A 59 -5.16 11.19 -15.93
CA ALA A 59 -6.38 10.45 -15.62
C ALA A 59 -6.54 9.21 -16.53
N SER A 60 -6.15 9.31 -17.81
CA SER A 60 -6.20 8.18 -18.74
C SER A 60 -5.20 7.08 -18.39
N ASN A 61 -3.98 7.43 -17.95
CA ASN A 61 -2.99 6.44 -17.50
C ASN A 61 -3.50 5.67 -16.28
N ILE A 62 -4.07 6.37 -15.29
CA ILE A 62 -4.65 5.71 -14.11
C ILE A 62 -5.86 4.85 -14.50
N ALA A 63 -6.72 5.30 -15.42
CA ALA A 63 -7.85 4.51 -15.88
C ALA A 63 -7.42 3.25 -16.64
N ALA A 64 -6.33 3.33 -17.42
CA ALA A 64 -5.77 2.20 -18.16
C ALA A 64 -5.29 1.05 -17.26
N LEU A 65 -4.91 1.35 -16.00
CA LEU A 65 -4.55 0.31 -15.01
C LEU A 65 -5.63 -0.77 -14.84
N ARG A 66 -6.91 -0.44 -15.07
CA ARG A 66 -8.02 -1.41 -15.02
C ARG A 66 -7.89 -2.55 -16.04
N GLN A 67 -7.14 -2.33 -17.12
CA GLN A 67 -6.93 -3.28 -18.22
C GLN A 67 -5.48 -3.76 -18.33
N THR A 68 -4.61 -3.38 -17.39
CA THR A 68 -3.18 -3.70 -17.43
C THR A 68 -2.86 -4.81 -16.41
N PRO A 69 -2.34 -5.98 -16.84
CA PRO A 69 -1.95 -7.04 -15.90
C PRO A 69 -0.68 -6.71 -15.13
N SER A 70 -0.27 -7.60 -14.23
CA SER A 70 0.94 -7.48 -13.40
C SER A 70 0.87 -6.29 -12.42
N GLY A 71 1.98 -5.91 -11.80
CA GLY A 71 2.05 -4.78 -10.87
C GLY A 71 2.64 -3.53 -11.52
N ALA A 72 1.82 -2.52 -11.80
CA ALA A 72 2.23 -1.29 -12.48
C ALA A 72 3.27 -0.47 -11.70
N PHE A 73 3.36 -0.66 -10.38
CA PHE A 73 4.34 0.02 -9.51
C PHE A 73 5.49 -0.90 -9.09
N GLY A 74 5.51 -2.13 -9.61
CA GLY A 74 6.35 -3.21 -9.11
C GLY A 74 5.85 -3.79 -7.79
N SER A 75 6.34 -4.97 -7.44
CA SER A 75 6.04 -5.64 -6.17
C SER A 75 7.28 -6.37 -5.65
N CYS A 76 7.20 -6.90 -4.44
CA CYS A 76 8.26 -7.69 -3.83
C CYS A 76 7.69 -8.79 -2.93
N ARG A 77 8.52 -9.79 -2.63
CA ARG A 77 8.24 -10.84 -1.62
C ARG A 77 8.91 -10.52 -0.27
N TYR A 78 9.15 -9.24 0.01
CA TYR A 78 9.77 -8.82 1.26
C TYR A 78 8.77 -8.97 2.41
N LYS A 79 9.08 -9.88 3.33
CA LYS A 79 8.28 -10.09 4.54
C LYS A 79 8.91 -9.31 5.68
N LEU A 80 8.19 -8.31 6.19
CA LEU A 80 8.58 -7.64 7.41
C LEU A 80 8.59 -8.65 8.55
N LYS A 81 9.66 -8.67 9.34
CA LYS A 81 9.73 -9.54 10.52
C LYS A 81 8.72 -9.06 11.58
N SER A 82 8.57 -9.80 12.67
CA SER A 82 7.74 -9.33 13.78
C SER A 82 8.32 -8.02 14.37
N LEU A 83 7.48 -7.26 15.08
CA LEU A 83 7.90 -5.99 15.69
C LEU A 83 9.04 -6.20 16.70
N GLU A 84 9.03 -7.33 17.41
CA GLU A 84 10.06 -7.72 18.36
C GLU A 84 11.37 -8.08 17.66
N ALA A 85 11.29 -8.70 16.48
CA ALA A 85 12.44 -9.17 15.73
C ALA A 85 13.10 -8.07 14.88
N ASN A 86 12.35 -7.05 14.42
CA ASN A 86 12.91 -5.95 13.64
C ASN A 86 12.13 -4.63 13.76
N LYS A 87 12.25 -3.99 14.92
CA LYS A 87 11.63 -2.68 15.19
C LYS A 87 12.08 -1.58 14.22
N LEU A 88 13.35 -1.63 13.78
CA LEU A 88 13.97 -0.61 12.94
C LEU A 88 13.29 -0.43 11.58
N GLU A 89 12.83 -1.51 10.95
CA GLU A 89 12.11 -1.41 9.67
C GLU A 89 10.79 -0.67 9.82
N TYR A 90 10.03 -0.97 10.88
CA TYR A 90 8.77 -0.31 11.09
C TYR A 90 8.94 1.15 11.52
N GLU A 91 9.95 1.46 12.35
CA GLU A 91 10.31 2.84 12.67
C GLU A 91 10.67 3.61 11.39
N ARG A 92 11.49 3.01 10.50
CA ARG A 92 11.83 3.59 9.20
C ARG A 92 10.59 3.86 8.34
N LEU A 93 9.63 2.94 8.29
CA LEU A 93 8.36 3.16 7.56
C LEU A 93 7.61 4.38 8.12
N ILE A 94 7.48 4.48 9.45
CA ILE A 94 6.80 5.60 10.09
C ILE A 94 7.54 6.92 9.88
N GLU A 95 8.87 6.93 9.88
CA GLU A 95 9.68 8.11 9.56
C GLU A 95 9.41 8.61 8.13
N VAL A 96 9.44 7.71 7.15
CA VAL A 96 9.13 8.05 5.75
C VAL A 96 7.70 8.54 5.64
N PHE A 97 6.73 7.87 6.27
CA PHE A 97 5.34 8.33 6.23
C PHE A 97 5.17 9.71 6.87
N LYS A 98 5.85 10.00 7.99
CA LYS A 98 5.89 11.33 8.60
C LYS A 98 6.46 12.38 7.65
N ALA A 99 7.61 12.10 7.04
CA ALA A 99 8.30 13.03 6.12
C ALA A 99 7.43 13.41 4.91
N HIS A 100 6.61 12.47 4.42
CA HIS A 100 5.72 12.67 3.27
C HIS A 100 4.27 12.98 3.67
N ASN A 101 4.00 13.26 4.95
CA ASN A 101 2.68 13.55 5.50
C ASN A 101 1.62 12.48 5.17
N ILE A 102 1.99 11.20 5.25
CA ILE A 102 1.16 10.04 4.89
C ILE A 102 0.39 9.54 6.12
N GLY A 103 -0.94 9.67 6.09
CA GLY A 103 -1.85 9.22 7.14
C GLY A 103 -2.69 8.00 6.75
N TYR A 104 -2.56 7.51 5.51
CA TYR A 104 -3.28 6.34 5.01
C TYR A 104 -2.30 5.37 4.36
N PHE A 105 -2.36 4.10 4.74
CA PHE A 105 -1.53 3.02 4.22
C PHE A 105 -2.44 1.96 3.60
N PHE A 106 -2.44 1.87 2.28
CA PHE A 106 -3.20 0.88 1.51
C PHE A 106 -2.24 -0.20 1.01
N TYR A 107 -2.38 -1.43 1.51
CA TYR A 107 -1.47 -2.51 1.15
C TYR A 107 -2.19 -3.62 0.41
N ASN A 108 -1.87 -3.77 -0.88
CA ASN A 108 -2.56 -4.65 -1.81
C ASN A 108 -1.81 -5.97 -1.97
N GLY A 109 -2.32 -7.03 -1.32
CA GLY A 109 -1.61 -8.30 -1.22
C GLY A 109 -2.38 -9.40 -0.49
N GLY A 110 -1.67 -10.48 -0.14
CA GLY A 110 -2.25 -11.67 0.51
C GLY A 110 -2.29 -11.58 2.04
N GLY A 111 -2.35 -12.73 2.72
CA GLY A 111 -2.49 -12.79 4.19
C GLY A 111 -1.34 -12.12 4.95
N ASP A 112 -0.11 -12.29 4.50
CA ASP A 112 1.06 -11.60 5.08
C ASP A 112 0.95 -10.06 5.00
N SER A 113 0.25 -9.54 3.99
CA SER A 113 -0.02 -8.12 3.85
C SER A 113 -1.07 -7.63 4.86
N ALA A 114 -2.05 -8.46 5.20
CA ALA A 114 -3.01 -8.15 6.26
C ALA A 114 -2.33 -8.05 7.64
N ASP A 115 -1.44 -9.00 7.96
CA ASP A 115 -0.63 -8.96 9.18
C ASP A 115 0.29 -7.72 9.22
N THR A 116 0.88 -7.35 8.09
CA THR A 116 1.66 -6.11 7.96
C THR A 116 0.83 -4.86 8.28
N CYS A 117 -0.39 -4.75 7.72
CA CYS A 117 -1.31 -3.65 8.03
C CYS A 117 -1.63 -3.59 9.53
N TYR A 118 -1.89 -4.75 10.16
CA TYR A 118 -2.18 -4.81 11.58
C TYR A 118 -1.01 -4.30 12.43
N LYS A 119 0.21 -4.76 12.16
CA LYS A 119 1.42 -4.32 12.88
C LYS A 119 1.71 -2.84 12.70
N ILE A 120 1.57 -2.31 11.49
CA ILE A 120 1.71 -0.88 11.21
C ILE A 120 0.66 -0.07 12.00
N SER A 121 -0.58 -0.54 12.08
CA SER A 121 -1.63 0.11 12.88
C SER A 121 -1.26 0.14 14.38
N GLN A 122 -0.76 -0.97 14.94
CA GLN A 122 -0.32 -1.00 16.35
C GLN A 122 0.84 -0.03 16.60
N LEU A 123 1.86 -0.04 15.73
CA LEU A 123 3.01 0.84 15.89
C LEU A 123 2.61 2.31 15.75
N SER A 124 1.71 2.64 14.82
CA SER A 124 1.23 4.01 14.63
C SER A 124 0.65 4.59 15.92
N LYS A 125 -0.13 3.78 16.67
CA LYS A 125 -0.67 4.16 17.98
C LYS A 125 0.44 4.33 19.02
N ALA A 126 1.38 3.39 19.09
CA ALA A 126 2.50 3.44 20.03
C ALA A 126 3.41 4.67 19.80
N MET A 127 3.57 5.10 18.55
CA MET A 127 4.38 6.27 18.16
C MET A 127 3.58 7.59 18.09
N ASN A 128 2.32 7.58 18.54
CA ASN A 128 1.38 8.70 18.46
C ASN A 128 1.34 9.36 17.08
N TYR A 129 1.37 8.54 16.02
CA TYR A 129 1.27 8.97 14.64
C TYR A 129 -0.04 8.45 14.05
N PRO A 130 -1.01 9.31 13.73
CA PRO A 130 -2.33 8.87 13.30
C PRO A 130 -2.29 8.33 11.86
N LEU A 131 -1.99 7.03 11.72
CA LEU A 131 -1.92 6.30 10.45
C LEU A 131 -3.01 5.22 10.42
N GLN A 132 -3.82 5.23 9.36
CA GLN A 132 -4.80 4.19 9.10
C GLN A 132 -4.21 3.18 8.11
N ALA A 133 -4.11 1.91 8.52
CA ALA A 133 -3.65 0.82 7.66
C ALA A 133 -4.84 -0.02 7.19
N ILE A 134 -5.01 -0.11 5.87
CA ILE A 134 -6.11 -0.82 5.22
C ILE A 134 -5.49 -1.86 4.28
N HIS A 135 -5.85 -3.12 4.50
CA HIS A 135 -5.52 -4.21 3.59
C HIS A 135 -6.46 -4.17 2.37
N VAL A 136 -5.88 -4.26 1.18
CA VAL A 136 -6.60 -4.45 -0.08
C VAL A 136 -6.36 -5.92 -0.48
N PRO A 137 -7.40 -6.79 -0.42
CA PRO A 137 -7.21 -8.22 -0.59
C PRO A 137 -6.79 -8.58 -2.01
N LYS A 138 -5.80 -9.47 -2.12
CA LYS A 138 -5.34 -10.07 -3.37
C LYS A 138 -4.74 -11.43 -3.09
N THR A 139 -5.21 -12.48 -3.75
CA THR A 139 -4.57 -13.81 -3.79
C THR A 139 -5.15 -14.60 -4.95
N ILE A 140 -4.30 -15.22 -5.77
CA ILE A 140 -4.78 -16.10 -6.84
C ILE A 140 -5.22 -17.46 -6.27
N ASP A 141 -4.71 -17.79 -5.08
CA ASP A 141 -4.95 -19.07 -4.41
C ASP A 141 -6.32 -19.10 -3.69
N ASN A 142 -7.05 -17.98 -3.68
CA ASN A 142 -8.34 -17.81 -3.02
C ASN A 142 -8.34 -18.24 -1.55
N ASP A 143 -7.25 -17.91 -0.83
CA ASP A 143 -6.93 -18.44 0.50
C ASP A 143 -7.09 -17.41 1.63
N LEU A 144 -7.60 -16.20 1.36
CA LEU A 144 -7.94 -15.25 2.42
C LEU A 144 -9.25 -15.67 3.09
N PRO A 145 -9.33 -15.63 4.44
CA PRO A 145 -10.56 -15.93 5.14
C PRO A 145 -11.60 -14.81 5.00
N ILE A 146 -12.85 -15.09 5.41
CA ILE A 146 -13.98 -14.16 5.53
C ILE A 146 -14.56 -13.70 4.18
N THR A 147 -13.74 -13.23 3.24
CA THR A 147 -14.21 -12.90 1.89
C THR A 147 -14.61 -14.17 1.15
N ASP A 148 -15.67 -14.09 0.34
CA ASP A 148 -16.17 -15.22 -0.45
C ASP A 148 -15.17 -15.65 -1.54
N CYS A 149 -14.53 -14.66 -2.18
CA CYS A 149 -13.48 -14.86 -3.15
C CYS A 149 -12.41 -13.76 -3.12
N CYS A 150 -11.30 -14.00 -3.82
CA CYS A 150 -10.15 -13.11 -3.97
C CYS A 150 -9.71 -12.96 -5.43
#